data_AF-A0A0D0SB52-F1
#
_entry.id   AF-A0A0D0SB52-F1
#
_cell.length_a   1.000
_cell.length_b   1.000
_cell.length_c   1.000
_cell.angle_alpha   90.00
_cell.angle_beta   90.00
_cell.angle_gamma   90.00
#
_symmetry.space_group_name_H-M   'P 1'
#
loop_
_entity.id
_entity.type
_entity.pdbx_description
1 polymer ?
#
loop_
_entity_poly.entity_id
_entity_poly.type
_entity_poly.pdbx_seq_one_letter_code
_entity_poly.pdbx_strand_id
1 'polypeptide(L)'
;MKNPFNFKLSSVVENNSKTREAITVEQEEQFLNFIKESSDYSKYYEGIYILFNTGLRISELCGLTIADIDFNEMTLNVNKQLAKINGKYSVEEVKTAAGKRVLPLSNNVLEMFKSIIEKRRKVKKEPMFNGYSGFIFLNKSNNPMVSIDWQLAFRKISYAYIEEYPNSKLNITPHTCRHTYCSNMAKSGINPKALQYLMGHSNIGVTLNVYTHLGLEDARAEICKILDAKKVR
;
A
#
# COMPACT_ATOMS: atom_id res chain seq x y z
N MET A 1 -30.18 -18.61 -29.78
CA MET A 1 -29.46 -17.35 -30.04
C MET A 1 -27.99 -17.53 -29.66
N LYS A 2 -27.04 -17.14 -30.50
CA LYS A 2 -25.61 -17.09 -30.13
C LYS A 2 -25.35 -15.85 -29.28
N ASN A 3 -24.52 -15.96 -28.25
CA ASN A 3 -24.14 -14.82 -27.40
C ASN A 3 -23.42 -13.76 -28.25
N PRO A 4 -23.96 -12.53 -28.38
CA PRO A 4 -23.35 -11.46 -29.18
C PRO A 4 -22.03 -10.93 -28.61
N PHE A 5 -21.70 -11.26 -27.35
CA PHE A 5 -20.44 -10.86 -26.69
C PHE A 5 -19.36 -11.95 -26.69
N ASN A 6 -19.51 -12.99 -27.52
CA ASN A 6 -18.51 -14.05 -27.63
C ASN A 6 -17.33 -13.65 -28.55
N PHE A 7 -16.68 -12.53 -28.25
CA PHE A 7 -15.47 -12.06 -28.92
C PHE A 7 -14.49 -11.45 -27.90
N LYS A 8 -13.19 -11.39 -28.23
CA LYS A 8 -12.18 -10.78 -27.36
C LYS A 8 -12.18 -9.27 -27.57
N LEU A 9 -12.32 -8.49 -26.50
CA LEU A 9 -12.33 -7.01 -26.61
C LEU A 9 -11.05 -6.46 -27.24
N SER A 10 -9.91 -7.11 -27.00
CA SER A 10 -8.61 -6.77 -27.59
C SER A 10 -8.54 -6.92 -29.11
N SER A 11 -9.49 -7.62 -29.74
CA SER A 11 -9.58 -7.71 -31.20
C SER A 11 -10.42 -6.58 -31.81
N VAL A 12 -11.02 -5.72 -30.98
CA VAL A 12 -11.95 -4.66 -31.42
C VAL A 12 -11.48 -3.29 -30.92
N VAL A 13 -10.79 -3.23 -29.78
CA VAL A 13 -10.30 -2.00 -29.17
C VAL A 13 -8.83 -2.15 -28.81
N GLU A 14 -8.00 -1.19 -29.24
CA GLU A 14 -6.60 -1.11 -28.82
C GLU A 14 -6.50 -0.83 -27.32
N ASN A 15 -5.67 -1.61 -26.63
CA ASN A 15 -5.47 -1.43 -25.20
C ASN A 15 -4.56 -0.23 -24.92
N ASN A 16 -5.16 0.94 -24.70
CA ASN A 16 -4.46 2.17 -24.34
C ASN A 16 -4.13 2.27 -22.83
N SER A 17 -4.23 1.17 -22.07
CA SER A 17 -3.86 1.19 -20.65
C SER A 17 -2.37 1.46 -20.51
N LYS A 18 -1.99 2.64 -20.00
CA LYS A 18 -0.60 2.92 -19.63
C LYS A 18 -0.21 2.00 -18.46
N THR A 19 0.86 1.24 -18.61
CA THR A 19 1.52 0.55 -17.50
C THR A 19 1.98 1.62 -16.51
N ARG A 20 1.46 1.57 -15.27
CA ARG A 20 1.88 2.50 -14.23
C ARG A 20 3.26 2.07 -13.78
N GLU A 21 4.28 2.86 -14.09
CA GLU A 21 5.62 2.61 -13.58
C GLU A 21 5.67 2.90 -12.08
N ALA A 22 6.39 2.05 -11.34
CA ALA A 22 6.75 2.35 -9.97
C ALA A 22 7.69 3.56 -9.94
N ILE A 23 7.51 4.43 -8.95
CA ILE A 23 8.43 5.56 -8.75
C ILE A 23 9.80 5.04 -8.27
N THR A 24 10.86 5.79 -8.53
CA THR A 24 12.20 5.43 -8.05
C THR A 24 12.34 5.67 -6.55
N VAL A 25 13.39 5.11 -5.95
CA VAL A 25 13.68 5.29 -4.50
C VAL A 25 13.92 6.77 -4.20
N GLU A 26 14.65 7.47 -5.05
CA GLU A 26 14.95 8.90 -4.91
C GLU A 26 13.66 9.74 -4.99
N GLN A 27 12.76 9.37 -5.90
CA GLN A 27 11.45 10.03 -6.04
C GLN A 27 10.55 9.79 -4.83
N GLU A 28 10.58 8.57 -4.27
CA GLU A 28 9.85 8.23 -3.04
C GLU A 28 10.38 9.05 -1.85
N GLU A 29 11.69 9.08 -1.64
CA GLU A 29 12.34 9.85 -0.58
C GLU A 29 12.05 11.35 -0.70
N GLN A 30 12.20 11.91 -1.90
CA GLN A 30 11.90 13.31 -2.17
C GLN A 30 10.43 13.63 -1.85
N PHE A 31 9.49 12.79 -2.28
CA PHE A 31 8.07 12.98 -2.01
C PHE A 31 7.75 12.88 -0.51
N LEU A 32 8.33 11.91 0.19
CA LEU A 32 8.15 11.74 1.64
C LEU A 32 8.72 12.93 2.42
N ASN A 33 9.90 13.45 2.04
CA ASN A 33 10.50 14.63 2.66
C ASN A 33 9.65 15.88 2.44
N PHE A 34 9.17 16.11 1.22
CA PHE A 34 8.22 17.20 0.92
C PHE A 34 6.99 17.16 1.83
N ILE A 35 6.39 15.98 2.02
CA ILE A 35 5.23 15.83 2.92
C ILE A 35 5.64 16.15 4.37
N LYS A 36 6.78 15.61 4.82
CA LYS A 36 7.26 15.76 6.19
C LYS A 36 7.52 17.21 6.57
N GLU A 37 8.11 17.97 5.66
CA GLU A 37 8.50 19.37 5.86
C GLU A 37 7.33 20.34 5.67
N SER A 38 6.27 19.91 4.96
CA SER A 38 5.08 20.72 4.74
C SER A 38 4.26 20.94 6.02
N SER A 39 3.97 22.21 6.34
CA SER A 39 3.06 22.59 7.42
C SER A 39 1.63 22.06 7.22
N ASP A 40 1.16 21.98 5.97
CA ASP A 40 -0.22 21.58 5.64
C ASP A 40 -0.40 20.05 5.55
N TYR A 41 0.66 19.35 5.13
CA TYR A 41 0.60 17.94 4.75
C TYR A 41 1.33 16.98 5.69
N SER A 42 2.21 17.46 6.58
CA SER A 42 2.99 16.63 7.51
C SER A 42 2.16 15.65 8.34
N LYS A 43 0.91 15.97 8.67
CA LYS A 43 -0.02 15.07 9.36
C LYS A 43 -0.35 13.77 8.62
N TYR A 44 -0.07 13.69 7.31
CA TYR A 44 -0.28 12.50 6.50
C TYR A 44 1.01 11.67 6.31
N TYR A 45 2.16 12.20 6.76
CA TYR A 45 3.47 11.61 6.53
C TYR A 45 3.52 10.14 6.98
N GLU A 46 3.17 9.86 8.23
CA GLU A 46 3.26 8.50 8.77
C GLU A 46 2.37 7.51 8.02
N GLY A 47 1.14 7.91 7.68
CA GLY A 47 0.22 7.05 6.93
C GLY A 47 0.69 6.76 5.51
N ILE A 48 1.28 7.75 4.84
CA ILE A 48 1.84 7.60 3.48
C ILE A 48 3.11 6.76 3.52
N TYR A 49 3.99 6.96 4.51
CA TYR A 49 5.17 6.13 4.75
C TYR A 49 4.79 4.65 4.91
N ILE A 50 3.78 4.37 5.75
CA ILE A 50 3.25 3.02 5.95
C ILE A 50 2.78 2.41 4.61
N LEU A 51 2.05 3.16 3.78
CA LEU A 51 1.59 2.66 2.47
C LEU A 51 2.75 2.25 1.55
N PHE A 52 3.81 3.06 1.48
CA PHE A 52 5.01 2.74 0.69
C PHE A 52 5.78 1.54 1.24
N ASN A 53 5.73 1.29 2.55
CA ASN A 53 6.58 0.29 3.21
C ASN A 53 5.85 -1.01 3.62
N THR A 54 4.54 -1.11 3.39
CA THR A 54 3.74 -2.31 3.72
C THR A 54 2.88 -2.81 2.55
N GLY A 55 2.71 -1.99 1.50
CA GLY A 55 1.90 -2.35 0.35
C GLY A 55 0.40 -2.50 0.67
N LEU A 56 -0.11 -1.98 1.79
CA LEU A 56 -1.53 -2.07 2.13
C LEU A 56 -2.43 -1.46 1.04
N ARG A 57 -3.62 -2.03 0.84
CA ARG A 57 -4.69 -1.34 0.11
C ARG A 57 -5.19 -0.18 0.98
N ILE A 58 -5.67 0.90 0.35
CA ILE A 58 -6.09 2.09 1.11
C ILE A 58 -7.22 1.79 2.11
N SER A 59 -8.19 0.95 1.74
CA SER A 59 -9.27 0.55 2.64
C SER A 59 -8.81 -0.39 3.75
N GLU A 60 -7.72 -1.15 3.56
CA GLU A 60 -7.08 -1.93 4.63
C GLU A 60 -6.44 -0.97 5.64
N LEU A 61 -5.66 0.02 5.16
CA LEU A 61 -5.08 1.08 6.02
C LEU A 61 -6.16 1.79 6.84
N CYS A 62 -7.26 2.19 6.19
CA CYS A 62 -8.39 2.85 6.85
C CYS A 62 -9.05 1.97 7.92
N GLY A 63 -9.00 0.65 7.74
CA GLY A 63 -9.60 -0.32 8.65
C GLY A 63 -8.72 -0.68 9.85
N LEU A 64 -7.44 -0.30 9.86
CA LEU A 64 -6.53 -0.67 10.94
C LEU A 64 -6.97 -0.07 12.29
N THR A 65 -6.88 -0.90 13.31
CA THR A 65 -7.08 -0.53 14.72
C THR A 65 -5.79 -0.74 15.51
N ILE A 66 -5.68 -0.11 16.68
CA ILE A 66 -4.53 -0.30 17.57
C ILE A 66 -4.33 -1.79 17.92
N ALA A 67 -5.41 -2.56 18.06
CA ALA A 67 -5.38 -3.98 18.39
C ALA A 67 -4.84 -4.87 17.25
N ASP A 68 -4.69 -4.35 16.03
CA ASP A 68 -4.12 -5.10 14.91
C ASP A 68 -2.58 -5.09 14.89
N ILE A 69 -1.95 -4.26 15.73
CA ILE A 69 -0.50 -4.12 15.78
C ILE A 69 0.06 -4.88 16.97
N ASP A 70 0.97 -5.81 16.72
CA ASP A 70 1.79 -6.44 17.73
C ASP A 70 3.17 -5.80 17.74
N PHE A 71 3.45 -4.96 18.73
CA PHE A 71 4.73 -4.27 18.87
C PHE A 71 5.87 -5.19 19.34
N ASN A 72 5.55 -6.31 19.99
CA ASN A 72 6.56 -7.25 20.49
C ASN A 72 7.04 -8.16 19.36
N GLU A 73 6.08 -8.75 18.64
CA GLU A 73 6.37 -9.60 17.48
C GLU A 73 6.67 -8.80 16.21
N MET A 74 6.52 -7.47 16.26
CA MET A 74 6.73 -6.56 15.13
C MET A 74 5.84 -6.93 13.93
N THR A 75 4.55 -7.22 14.18
CA THR A 75 3.62 -7.64 13.13
C THR A 75 2.35 -6.80 13.05
N LEU A 76 1.71 -6.81 11.88
CA LEU A 76 0.43 -6.18 11.60
C LEU A 76 -0.57 -7.21 11.08
N ASN A 77 -1.70 -7.37 11.76
CA ASN A 77 -2.79 -8.24 11.33
C ASN A 77 -3.74 -7.50 10.38
N VAL A 78 -3.69 -7.85 9.09
CA VAL A 78 -4.57 -7.31 8.05
C VAL A 78 -5.74 -8.26 7.89
N ASN A 79 -6.85 -7.97 8.58
CA ASN A 79 -8.03 -8.85 8.67
C ASN A 79 -9.34 -8.20 8.21
N LYS A 80 -9.35 -6.88 7.98
CA LYS A 80 -10.54 -6.10 7.65
C LYS A 80 -10.20 -4.90 6.76
N GLN A 81 -11.24 -4.36 6.14
CA GLN A 81 -11.18 -3.11 5.39
C GLN A 81 -12.32 -2.18 5.84
N LEU A 82 -12.07 -0.88 5.80
CA LEU A 82 -13.09 0.13 6.09
C LEU A 82 -13.49 0.86 4.80
N ALA A 83 -14.79 0.96 4.58
CA ALA A 83 -15.39 1.73 3.52
C ALA A 83 -16.57 2.57 4.04
N LYS A 84 -17.02 3.51 3.21
CA LYS A 84 -18.25 4.27 3.45
C LYS A 84 -19.17 4.08 2.24
N ILE A 85 -20.28 3.37 2.44
CA ILE A 85 -21.23 3.01 1.39
C ILE A 85 -22.54 3.72 1.72
N ASN A 86 -23.07 4.51 0.78
CA ASN A 86 -24.30 5.29 0.96
C ASN A 86 -24.30 6.13 2.25
N GLY A 87 -23.16 6.74 2.57
CA GLY A 87 -22.98 7.58 3.75
C GLY A 87 -22.76 6.83 5.06
N LYS A 88 -22.86 5.51 5.09
CA LYS A 88 -22.68 4.67 6.29
C LYS A 88 -21.31 3.99 6.27
N TYR A 89 -20.64 3.96 7.43
CA TYR A 89 -19.41 3.18 7.59
C TYR A 89 -19.75 1.70 7.52
N SER A 90 -18.93 0.97 6.77
CA SER A 90 -18.99 -0.48 6.63
C SER A 90 -17.59 -1.03 6.89
N VAL A 91 -17.47 -1.84 7.94
CA VAL A 91 -16.27 -2.65 8.15
C VAL A 91 -16.54 -4.00 7.53
N GLU A 92 -15.75 -4.36 6.55
CA GLU A 92 -15.83 -5.66 5.89
C GLU A 92 -14.64 -6.50 6.33
N GLU A 93 -14.93 -7.61 7.00
CA GLU A 93 -13.94 -8.63 7.23
C GLU A 93 -13.51 -9.27 5.91
N VAL A 94 -12.22 -9.52 5.79
CA VAL A 94 -11.70 -10.19 4.62
C VAL A 94 -12.06 -11.67 4.70
N LYS A 95 -13.04 -12.11 3.91
CA LYS A 95 -13.64 -13.44 4.03
C LYS A 95 -12.72 -14.60 3.61
N THR A 96 -11.68 -14.33 2.83
CA THR A 96 -10.81 -15.37 2.24
C THR A 96 -9.48 -15.49 3.00
N ALA A 97 -8.97 -16.73 3.08
CA ALA A 97 -7.66 -17.00 3.70
C ALA A 97 -6.50 -16.25 3.01
N ALA A 98 -6.60 -15.99 1.70
CA ALA A 98 -5.60 -15.20 0.98
C ALA A 98 -5.63 -13.71 1.34
N GLY A 99 -6.73 -13.23 1.92
CA GLY A 99 -6.92 -11.83 2.25
C GLY A 99 -6.67 -11.50 3.72
N LYS A 100 -6.86 -12.46 4.64
CA LYS A 100 -6.36 -12.37 6.03
C LYS A 100 -4.86 -12.70 6.04
N ARG A 101 -4.02 -11.75 6.44
CA ARG A 101 -2.56 -11.93 6.46
C ARG A 101 -1.93 -11.18 7.62
N VAL A 102 -0.76 -11.65 8.04
CA VAL A 102 0.07 -10.98 9.05
C VAL A 102 1.31 -10.45 8.34
N LEU A 103 1.53 -9.14 8.42
CA LEU A 103 2.69 -8.50 7.80
C LEU A 103 3.80 -8.33 8.84
N PRO A 104 5.03 -8.80 8.58
CA PRO A 104 6.18 -8.37 9.37
C PRO A 104 6.45 -6.89 9.11
N LEU A 105 6.78 -6.15 10.17
CA LEU A 105 7.05 -4.72 10.12
C LEU A 105 8.52 -4.45 10.37
N SER A 106 9.07 -3.45 9.68
CA SER A 106 10.38 -2.89 10.05
C SER A 106 10.24 -1.97 11.26
N ASN A 107 11.35 -1.74 11.97
CA ASN A 107 11.39 -0.78 13.09
C ASN A 107 10.87 0.60 12.68
N ASN A 108 11.25 1.09 11.49
CA ASN A 108 10.79 2.39 11.00
C ASN A 108 9.26 2.46 10.87
N VAL A 109 8.62 1.39 10.37
CA VAL A 109 7.16 1.33 10.25
C VAL A 109 6.49 1.27 11.62
N LEU A 110 7.07 0.55 12.59
CA LEU A 110 6.57 0.55 13.97
C LEU A 110 6.64 1.94 14.61
N GLU A 111 7.73 2.66 14.41
CA GLU A 111 7.87 4.04 14.90
C GLU A 111 6.81 4.97 14.29
N MET A 112 6.44 4.77 13.01
CA MET A 112 5.32 5.51 12.41
C MET A 112 4.00 5.22 13.14
N PHE A 113 3.71 3.94 13.44
CA PHE A 113 2.52 3.59 14.20
C PHE A 113 2.53 4.17 15.62
N LYS A 114 3.66 4.11 16.33
CA LYS A 114 3.81 4.73 17.67
C LYS A 114 3.55 6.23 17.61
N SER A 115 4.21 6.94 16.69
CA SER A 115 4.02 8.38 16.47
C SER A 115 2.55 8.74 16.24
N ILE A 116 1.83 7.98 15.39
CA ILE A 116 0.41 8.22 15.14
C ILE A 116 -0.42 8.01 16.41
N ILE A 117 -0.17 6.93 17.15
CA ILE A 117 -0.92 6.60 18.37
C ILE A 117 -0.69 7.65 19.46
N GLU A 118 0.53 8.13 19.63
CA GLU A 118 0.87 9.20 20.58
C GLU A 118 0.21 10.54 20.22
N LYS A 119 0.20 10.90 18.93
CA LYS A 119 -0.43 12.13 18.42
C LYS A 119 -1.95 12.04 18.36
N ARG A 120 -2.53 10.83 18.50
CA ARG A 120 -3.97 10.60 18.42
C ARG A 120 -4.68 11.38 19.53
N ARG A 121 -5.69 12.15 19.15
CA ARG A 121 -6.56 12.84 20.12
C ARG A 121 -7.28 11.82 20.98
N LYS A 122 -7.16 11.97 22.30
CA LYS A 122 -7.94 11.17 23.26
C LYS A 122 -9.41 11.60 23.18
N VAL A 123 -10.27 10.69 22.72
CA VAL A 123 -11.70 10.92 22.63
C VAL A 123 -12.40 10.33 23.85
N LYS A 124 -13.48 10.97 24.32
CA LYS A 124 -14.27 10.45 25.46
C LYS A 124 -14.91 9.09 25.15
N LYS A 125 -15.26 8.86 23.88
CA LYS A 125 -15.82 7.61 23.38
C LYS A 125 -15.18 7.32 22.02
N GLU A 126 -14.53 6.17 21.91
CA GLU A 126 -13.96 5.72 20.64
C GLU A 126 -15.08 5.42 19.64
N PRO A 127 -14.94 5.82 18.36
CA PRO A 127 -15.85 5.40 17.32
C PRO A 127 -15.84 3.88 17.21
N MET A 128 -17.04 3.28 17.16
CA MET A 128 -17.22 1.84 17.06
C MET A 128 -18.11 1.50 15.88
N PHE A 129 -17.62 0.63 15.00
CA PHE A 129 -18.34 0.17 13.81
C PHE A 129 -18.17 -1.35 13.69
N ASN A 130 -19.29 -2.08 13.59
CA ASN A 130 -19.32 -3.54 13.49
C ASN A 130 -18.47 -4.25 14.57
N GLY A 131 -18.44 -3.71 15.79
CA GLY A 131 -17.67 -4.27 16.92
C GLY A 131 -16.19 -3.90 16.96
N TYR A 132 -15.69 -3.13 15.98
CA TYR A 132 -14.31 -2.63 15.97
C TYR A 132 -14.25 -1.19 16.47
N SER A 133 -13.23 -0.89 17.28
CA SER A 133 -12.92 0.45 17.82
C SER A 133 -11.41 0.70 17.83
N GLY A 134 -10.98 1.93 18.11
CA GLY A 134 -9.55 2.27 18.15
C GLY A 134 -8.92 2.37 16.75
N PHE A 135 -9.69 2.79 15.74
CA PHE A 135 -9.23 2.97 14.35
C PHE A 135 -8.11 3.98 14.24
N ILE A 136 -6.94 3.62 13.73
CA ILE A 136 -5.69 4.43 13.80
C ILE A 136 -5.85 5.84 13.20
N PHE A 137 -6.52 5.97 12.06
CA PHE A 137 -6.61 7.24 11.33
C PHE A 137 -7.99 7.87 11.51
N LEU A 138 -8.05 9.01 12.21
CA LEU A 138 -9.30 9.76 12.46
C LEU A 138 -9.30 11.11 11.76
N ASN A 139 -10.47 11.55 11.31
CA ASN A 139 -10.69 12.90 10.80
C ASN A 139 -10.91 13.91 11.94
N LYS A 140 -11.07 15.20 11.58
CA LYS A 140 -11.28 16.29 12.56
C LYS A 140 -12.53 16.11 13.43
N SER A 141 -13.52 15.35 12.96
CA SER A 141 -14.74 15.02 13.69
C SER A 141 -14.62 13.70 14.47
N ASN A 142 -13.39 13.19 14.65
CA ASN A 142 -13.07 11.94 15.36
C ASN A 142 -13.70 10.68 14.75
N ASN A 143 -14.15 10.73 13.50
CA ASN A 143 -14.56 9.53 12.78
C ASN A 143 -13.38 8.94 12.01
N PRO A 144 -13.35 7.61 11.80
CA PRO A 144 -12.32 6.98 10.98
C PRO A 144 -12.29 7.59 9.58
N MET A 145 -11.09 7.86 9.08
CA MET A 145 -10.90 8.26 7.68
C MET A 145 -11.17 7.07 6.77
N VAL A 146 -11.74 7.34 5.60
CA VAL A 146 -11.99 6.32 4.57
C VAL A 146 -11.25 6.66 3.29
N SER A 147 -11.31 5.75 2.31
CA SER A 147 -10.54 5.84 1.07
C SER A 147 -10.70 7.18 0.33
N ILE A 148 -11.88 7.82 0.37
CA ILE A 148 -12.11 9.11 -0.29
C ILE A 148 -11.33 10.25 0.38
N ASP A 149 -11.20 10.23 1.72
CA ASP A 149 -10.47 11.26 2.47
C ASP A 149 -8.99 11.24 2.07
N TRP A 150 -8.42 10.04 1.99
CA TRP A 150 -7.05 9.83 1.54
C TRP A 150 -6.85 10.17 0.08
N GLN A 151 -7.77 9.78 -0.82
CA GLN A 151 -7.67 10.15 -2.24
C GLN A 151 -7.67 11.67 -2.43
N LEU A 152 -8.50 12.40 -1.68
CA LEU A 152 -8.51 13.86 -1.69
C LEU A 152 -7.20 14.45 -1.14
N ALA A 153 -6.64 13.87 -0.07
CA ALA A 153 -5.36 14.27 0.47
C ALA A 153 -4.21 14.05 -0.54
N PHE A 154 -4.08 12.84 -1.08
CA PHE A 154 -3.09 12.50 -2.10
C PHE A 154 -3.18 13.41 -3.33
N ARG A 155 -4.39 13.73 -3.78
CA ARG A 155 -4.59 14.66 -4.90
C ARG A 155 -4.02 16.04 -4.58
N LYS A 156 -4.35 16.61 -3.42
CA LYS A 156 -3.84 17.93 -3.00
C LYS A 156 -2.31 17.94 -2.84
N ILE A 157 -1.78 16.92 -2.17
CA ILE A 157 -0.34 16.74 -1.97
C ILE A 157 0.37 16.63 -3.31
N SER A 158 -0.15 15.82 -4.24
CA SER A 158 0.45 15.65 -5.56
C SER A 158 0.44 16.93 -6.39
N TYR A 159 -0.63 17.72 -6.33
CA TYR A 159 -0.66 19.03 -7.00
C TYR A 159 0.41 19.96 -6.43
N ALA A 160 0.47 20.13 -5.11
CA ALA A 160 1.47 20.98 -4.46
C ALA A 160 2.91 20.50 -4.73
N TYR A 161 3.12 19.18 -4.74
CA TYR A 161 4.41 18.58 -5.06
C TYR A 161 4.83 18.87 -6.52
N ILE A 162 3.90 18.79 -7.48
CA ILE A 162 4.19 19.11 -8.88
C ILE A 162 4.49 20.60 -9.06
N GLU A 163 3.84 21.49 -8.30
CA GLU A 163 4.14 22.92 -8.33
C GLU A 163 5.57 23.21 -7.84
N GLU A 164 6.03 22.54 -6.77
CA GLU A 164 7.40 22.68 -6.26
C GLU A 164 8.45 21.95 -7.11
N TYR A 165 8.07 20.81 -7.70
CA TYR A 165 8.93 19.97 -8.53
C TYR A 165 8.32 19.70 -9.93
N PRO A 166 8.25 20.69 -10.83
CA PRO A 166 7.54 20.58 -12.12
C PRO A 166 8.07 19.47 -13.05
N ASN A 167 9.36 19.13 -12.92
CA ASN A 167 10.01 18.11 -13.74
C ASN A 167 9.64 16.68 -13.31
N SER A 168 9.04 16.51 -12.13
CA SER A 168 8.69 15.20 -11.59
C SER A 168 7.59 14.52 -12.41
N LYS A 169 6.54 15.26 -12.81
CA LYS A 169 5.34 14.75 -13.51
C LYS A 169 4.70 13.51 -12.84
N LEU A 170 4.99 13.26 -11.57
CA LEU A 170 4.51 12.10 -10.83
C LEU A 170 3.10 12.33 -10.31
N ASN A 171 2.17 11.46 -10.67
CA ASN A 171 0.85 11.41 -10.07
C ASN A 171 0.82 10.29 -9.03
N ILE A 172 1.05 10.65 -7.76
CA ILE A 172 1.14 9.69 -6.67
C ILE A 172 -0.24 9.50 -6.05
N THR A 173 -0.68 8.25 -6.01
CA THR A 173 -1.95 7.83 -5.43
C THR A 173 -1.70 6.71 -4.42
N PRO A 174 -2.67 6.34 -3.57
CA PRO A 174 -2.52 5.17 -2.71
C PRO A 174 -2.18 3.88 -3.48
N HIS A 175 -2.71 3.74 -4.70
CA HIS A 175 -2.37 2.61 -5.58
C HIS A 175 -0.94 2.68 -6.10
N THR A 176 -0.41 3.88 -6.34
CA THR A 176 0.99 4.09 -6.70
C THR A 176 1.90 3.59 -5.58
N CYS A 177 1.64 3.98 -4.32
CA CYS A 177 2.42 3.51 -3.17
C CYS A 177 2.49 1.98 -3.09
N ARG A 178 1.32 1.32 -3.22
CA ARG A 178 1.23 -0.14 -3.21
C ARG A 178 1.96 -0.79 -4.39
N HIS A 179 1.86 -0.21 -5.58
CA HIS A 179 2.56 -0.70 -6.76
C HIS A 179 4.08 -0.55 -6.59
N THR A 180 4.54 0.60 -6.11
CA THR A 180 5.95 0.86 -5.79
C THR A 180 6.49 -0.14 -4.78
N TYR A 181 5.78 -0.39 -3.66
CA TYR A 181 6.16 -1.45 -2.72
C TYR A 181 6.34 -2.80 -3.41
N CYS A 182 5.35 -3.22 -4.22
CA CYS A 182 5.42 -4.50 -4.93
C CYS A 182 6.62 -4.58 -5.88
N SER A 183 6.86 -3.52 -6.66
CA SER A 183 7.98 -3.45 -7.60
C SER A 183 9.32 -3.43 -6.89
N ASN A 184 9.45 -2.68 -5.78
CA ASN A 184 10.69 -2.61 -5.00
C ASN A 184 11.02 -3.96 -4.38
N MET A 185 10.04 -4.61 -3.74
CA MET A 185 10.23 -5.94 -3.17
C MET A 185 10.64 -6.98 -4.24
N ALA A 186 10.01 -6.92 -5.42
CA ALA A 186 10.38 -7.77 -6.55
C ALA A 186 11.81 -7.52 -7.03
N LYS A 187 12.23 -6.25 -7.18
CA LYS A 187 13.61 -5.86 -7.53
C LYS A 187 14.63 -6.30 -6.48
N SER A 188 14.24 -6.36 -5.20
CA SER A 188 15.08 -6.90 -4.13
C SER A 188 15.24 -8.43 -4.19
N GLY A 189 14.57 -9.11 -5.12
CA GLY A 189 14.67 -10.56 -5.31
C GLY A 189 13.86 -11.37 -4.30
N ILE A 190 12.80 -10.80 -3.71
CA ILE A 190 11.92 -11.57 -2.83
C ILE A 190 11.30 -12.74 -3.59
N ASN A 191 11.07 -13.85 -2.89
CA ASN A 191 10.32 -14.95 -3.47
C ASN A 191 8.90 -14.50 -3.92
N PRO A 192 8.46 -14.78 -5.17
CA PRO A 192 7.16 -14.34 -5.67
C PRO A 192 5.95 -14.81 -4.84
N LYS A 193 6.02 -15.99 -4.19
CA LYS A 193 4.98 -16.48 -3.29
C LYS A 193 4.95 -15.73 -1.96
N ALA A 194 6.11 -15.38 -1.42
CA ALA A 194 6.19 -14.52 -0.25
C ALA A 194 5.61 -13.13 -0.57
N LEU A 195 5.96 -12.55 -1.73
CA LEU A 195 5.35 -11.29 -2.17
C LEU A 195 3.85 -11.42 -2.41
N GLN A 196 3.37 -12.51 -3.01
CA GLN A 196 1.94 -12.77 -3.17
C GLN A 196 1.20 -12.74 -1.82
N TYR A 197 1.79 -13.36 -0.79
CA TYR A 197 1.27 -13.35 0.57
C TYR A 197 1.24 -11.94 1.15
N LEU A 198 2.36 -11.20 1.12
CA LEU A 198 2.45 -9.82 1.63
C LEU A 198 1.46 -8.87 0.94
N MET A 199 1.27 -9.03 -0.36
CA MET A 199 0.30 -8.24 -1.13
C MET A 199 -1.14 -8.70 -0.87
N GLY A 200 -1.39 -9.94 -0.44
CA GLY A 200 -2.74 -10.50 -0.35
C GLY A 200 -3.41 -10.58 -1.72
N HIS A 201 -2.69 -11.10 -2.73
CA HIS A 201 -3.21 -11.35 -4.07
C HIS A 201 -3.76 -12.78 -4.17
N SER A 202 -5.04 -12.93 -4.52
CA SER A 202 -5.64 -14.25 -4.77
C SER A 202 -5.04 -14.94 -5.99
N ASN A 203 -4.68 -14.16 -7.03
CA ASN A 203 -4.04 -14.66 -8.25
C ASN A 203 -2.58 -14.22 -8.29
N ILE A 204 -1.68 -15.20 -8.40
CA ILE A 204 -0.22 -14.99 -8.51
C ILE A 204 0.16 -14.20 -9.76
N GLY A 205 -0.61 -14.30 -10.84
CA GLY A 205 -0.35 -13.56 -12.09
C GLY A 205 -0.26 -12.05 -11.88
N VAL A 206 -1.05 -11.50 -10.94
CA VAL A 206 -0.99 -10.07 -10.59
C VAL A 206 0.38 -9.70 -10.01
N THR A 207 0.96 -10.58 -9.18
CA THR A 207 2.31 -10.39 -8.63
C THR A 207 3.37 -10.65 -9.69
N LEU A 208 3.22 -11.65 -10.55
CA LEU A 208 4.21 -11.96 -11.59
C LEU A 208 4.30 -10.86 -12.66
N ASN A 209 3.23 -10.07 -12.85
CA ASN A 209 3.26 -8.93 -13.76
C ASN A 209 4.33 -7.88 -13.39
N VAL A 210 4.80 -7.81 -12.13
CA VAL A 210 5.90 -6.89 -11.77
C VAL A 210 7.29 -7.46 -12.08
N TYR A 211 7.39 -8.75 -12.42
CA TYR A 211 8.64 -9.43 -12.78
C TYR A 211 8.84 -9.53 -14.31
N THR A 212 7.98 -8.92 -15.12
CA THR A 212 8.02 -9.04 -16.60
C THR A 212 9.28 -8.47 -17.24
N HIS A 213 10.09 -7.72 -16.49
CA HIS A 213 11.34 -7.13 -16.96
C HIS A 213 12.58 -7.97 -16.65
N LEU A 214 12.44 -9.13 -15.99
CA LEU A 214 13.58 -10.00 -15.72
C LEU A 214 14.18 -10.53 -17.03
N GLY A 215 15.47 -10.31 -17.21
CA GLY A 215 16.25 -10.72 -18.38
C GLY A 215 17.41 -11.65 -18.04
N LEU A 216 18.31 -11.83 -19.01
CA LEU A 216 19.48 -12.69 -18.87
C LEU A 216 20.41 -12.24 -17.72
N GLU A 217 20.54 -10.94 -17.49
CA GLU A 217 21.40 -10.39 -16.43
C GLU A 217 20.86 -10.71 -15.03
N ASP A 218 19.55 -10.65 -14.83
CA ASP A 218 18.92 -11.06 -13.56
C ASP A 218 19.12 -12.56 -13.32
N ALA A 219 18.96 -13.38 -14.37
CA ALA A 219 19.20 -14.83 -14.28
C ALA A 219 20.66 -15.14 -13.93
N ARG A 220 21.62 -14.39 -14.50
CA ARG A 220 23.05 -14.51 -14.16
C ARG A 220 23.31 -14.14 -12.70
N ALA A 221 22.75 -13.03 -12.23
CA ALA A 221 22.91 -12.58 -10.85
C ALA A 221 22.37 -13.64 -9.85
N GLU A 222 21.23 -14.25 -10.13
CA GLU A 222 20.66 -15.32 -9.31
C GLU A 222 21.53 -16.59 -9.30
N ILE A 223 22.06 -17.00 -10.46
CA ILE A 223 23.00 -18.13 -10.53
C ILE A 223 24.27 -17.83 -9.72
N CYS A 224 24.83 -16.62 -9.83
CA CYS A 224 26.01 -16.22 -9.05
C CYS A 224 25.77 -16.34 -7.54
N LYS A 225 24.65 -15.81 -7.02
CA LYS A 225 24.28 -15.94 -5.59
C LYS A 225 24.25 -17.40 -5.13
N ILE A 226 23.68 -18.30 -5.94
CA ILE A 226 23.60 -19.74 -5.63
C ILE A 226 24.99 -20.38 -5.61
N LEU A 227 25.85 -20.04 -6.58
CA LEU A 227 27.21 -20.56 -6.65
C LEU A 227 28.05 -20.10 -5.48
N ASP A 228 27.91 -18.84 -5.06
CA ASP A 228 28.62 -18.30 -3.91
C ASP A 228 28.14 -18.93 -2.60
N ALA A 229 26.83 -19.13 -2.42
CA ALA A 229 26.28 -19.84 -1.26
C ALA A 229 26.76 -21.31 -1.17
N LYS A 230 27.07 -21.95 -2.31
CA LYS A 230 27.62 -23.31 -2.35
C LYS A 230 29.12 -23.38 -2.08
N LYS A 231 29.87 -22.30 -2.32
CA LYS A 231 31.32 -22.23 -2.01
C LYS A 231 31.61 -22.03 -0.53
N VAL A 232 30.64 -21.54 0.24
CA VAL A 232 30.72 -21.32 1.69
C VAL A 232 30.33 -22.58 2.49
N ARG A 233 29.92 -23.65 1.82
CA ARG A 233 29.73 -25.00 2.39
C ARG A 233 30.91 -25.89 2.06
#